data_AF-A0A833RIG1-F1
#
_entry.id   AF-A0A833RIG1-F1
#
_cell.length_a   1.000
_cell.length_b   1.000
_cell.length_c   1.000
_cell.angle_alpha   90.00
_cell.angle_beta   90.00
_cell.angle_gamma   90.00
#
_symmetry.space_group_name_H-M   'P 1'
#
loop_
_entity.id
_entity.type
_entity.pdbx_description
1 polymer ?
#
loop_
_entity_poly.entity_id
_entity_poly.type
_entity_poly.pdbx_seq_one_letter_code
_entity_poly.pdbx_strand_id
1 'polypeptide(L)'
;MFNQRKVLKFEAIPYRPIELDPNYADRTWKIIEHGINEIYNHNDNKLSHEELYRVAYDMVLNRFGARLYNGLVVTVTRHLEETRKSIESAQGSFLDELNRKWTDHTEFMQKIREILLIMDYVSIPFHHKTPIKELGLNLWRDHIIHSAKIQTRLVDSLLEKIHKERMGEVINHELTRNVMKMLTELGVYQEVLEIITRSFNNDIAFQDVLVNSFKSLAL
;
A
#
# COMPACT_ATOMS: atom_id res chain seq x y z
N MET A 1 6.32 8.98 -43.09
CA MET A 1 7.67 9.09 -42.50
C MET A 1 7.55 9.49 -41.05
N PHE A 2 8.32 8.83 -40.18
CA PHE A 2 8.13 8.72 -38.74
C PHE A 2 8.31 10.03 -37.94
N ASN A 3 7.42 10.20 -36.96
CA ASN A 3 7.43 11.26 -35.96
C ASN A 3 8.57 11.00 -34.95
N GLN A 4 9.61 11.83 -34.93
CA GLN A 4 10.72 11.71 -33.99
C GLN A 4 10.25 12.12 -32.59
N ARG A 5 10.10 11.14 -31.69
CA ARG A 5 9.96 11.40 -30.25
C ARG A 5 11.22 12.14 -29.78
N LYS A 6 11.07 13.38 -29.32
CA LYS A 6 12.11 14.11 -28.58
C LYS A 6 12.38 13.33 -27.29
N VAL A 7 13.49 12.58 -27.28
CA VAL A 7 14.07 12.06 -26.04
C VAL A 7 14.58 13.27 -25.26
N LEU A 8 13.99 13.54 -24.10
CA LEU A 8 14.52 14.51 -23.15
C LEU A 8 15.93 14.07 -22.75
N LYS A 9 16.95 14.72 -23.31
CA LYS A 9 18.34 14.57 -22.88
C LYS A 9 18.49 15.37 -21.59
N PHE A 10 18.58 14.67 -20.46
CA PHE A 10 19.06 15.27 -19.22
C PHE A 10 20.57 15.47 -19.36
N GLU A 11 20.98 16.70 -19.67
CA GLU A 11 22.40 17.07 -19.56
C GLU A 11 22.83 16.94 -18.10
N ALA A 12 23.96 16.28 -17.87
CA ALA A 12 24.51 16.13 -16.54
C ALA A 12 24.89 17.51 -16.00
N ILE A 13 24.11 18.03 -15.04
CA ILE A 13 24.47 19.23 -14.29
C ILE A 13 25.78 18.92 -13.56
N PRO A 14 26.86 19.70 -13.76
CA PRO A 14 28.13 19.43 -13.12
C PRO A 14 27.97 19.51 -11.60
N TYR A 15 28.22 18.38 -10.93
CA TYR A 15 28.24 18.28 -9.47
C TYR A 15 29.36 19.18 -8.94
N ARG A 16 29.01 20.35 -8.41
CA ARG A 16 29.89 21.08 -7.50
C ARG A 16 29.68 20.48 -6.12
N PRO A 17 30.73 19.97 -5.45
CA PRO A 17 30.62 19.60 -4.05
C PRO A 17 30.36 20.87 -3.24
N ILE A 18 29.09 21.16 -3.01
CA ILE A 18 28.66 22.11 -2.00
C ILE A 18 28.94 21.39 -0.67
N GLU A 19 29.71 22.00 0.22
CA GLU A 19 29.77 21.54 1.60
C GLU A 19 28.37 21.72 2.19
N LEU A 20 27.62 20.62 2.21
CA LEU A 20 26.30 20.59 2.80
C LEU A 20 26.44 20.63 4.31
N ASP A 21 25.58 21.41 4.96
CA ASP A 21 25.43 21.38 6.40
C ASP A 21 25.27 19.92 6.89
N PRO A 22 25.96 19.49 7.97
CA PRO A 22 25.84 18.14 8.52
C PRO A 22 24.40 17.68 8.80
N ASN A 23 23.49 18.62 9.10
CA ASN A 23 22.07 18.33 9.35
C ASN A 23 21.17 18.50 8.12
N TYR A 24 21.72 18.74 6.94
CA TYR A 24 20.96 18.95 5.70
C TYR A 24 20.01 17.78 5.43
N ALA A 25 20.50 16.54 5.54
CA ALA A 25 19.71 15.35 5.24
C ALA A 25 18.49 15.22 6.17
N ASP A 26 18.67 15.45 7.47
CA ASP A 26 17.59 15.30 8.45
C ASP A 26 16.58 16.45 8.37
N ARG A 27 17.05 17.70 8.19
CA ARG A 27 16.14 18.85 8.01
C ARG A 27 15.30 18.72 6.74
N THR A 28 15.94 18.32 5.64
CA THR A 28 15.26 18.13 4.35
C THR A 28 14.28 16.96 4.42
N TRP A 29 14.66 15.86 5.07
CA TRP A 29 13.73 14.75 5.34
C TRP A 29 12.50 15.21 6.11
N LYS A 30 12.64 16.08 7.13
CA LYS A 30 11.50 16.54 7.93
C LYS A 30 10.45 17.28 7.10
N ILE A 31 10.85 17.97 6.03
CA ILE A 31 9.90 18.60 5.09
C ILE A 31 9.09 17.54 4.35
N ILE A 32 9.76 16.51 3.84
CA ILE A 32 9.10 15.39 3.13
C ILE A 32 8.21 14.59 4.09
N GLU A 33 8.71 14.27 5.28
CA GLU A 33 7.95 13.56 6.32
C GLU A 33 6.67 14.31 6.70
N HIS A 34 6.74 15.65 6.81
CA HIS A 34 5.56 16.47 7.03
C HIS A 34 4.56 16.35 5.88
N GLY A 35 5.02 16.44 4.62
CA GLY A 35 4.15 16.23 3.45
C GLY A 35 3.48 14.85 3.44
N ILE A 36 4.22 13.78 3.78
CA ILE A 36 3.67 12.43 3.91
C ILE A 36 2.60 12.39 5.01
N ASN A 37 2.85 13.02 6.17
CA ASN A 37 1.87 13.08 7.25
C ASN A 37 0.59 13.81 6.83
N GLU A 38 0.70 14.92 6.11
CA GLU A 38 -0.48 15.65 5.61
C GLU A 38 -1.28 14.83 4.59
N ILE A 39 -0.63 14.02 3.75
CA ILE A 39 -1.32 13.07 2.87
C ILE A 39 -2.15 12.08 3.70
N TYR A 40 -1.55 11.44 4.70
CA TYR A 40 -2.26 10.50 5.59
C TYR A 40 -3.37 11.15 6.43
N ASN A 41 -3.25 12.46 6.69
CA ASN A 41 -4.28 13.26 7.37
C ASN A 41 -5.38 13.78 6.43
N HIS A 42 -5.39 13.38 5.15
CA HIS A 42 -6.30 13.91 4.11
C HIS A 42 -6.23 15.45 3.93
N ASN A 43 -5.05 16.04 4.15
CA ASN A 43 -4.76 17.47 3.98
C ASN A 43 -3.85 17.74 2.77
N ASP A 44 -3.85 16.85 1.77
CA ASP A 44 -2.98 16.93 0.59
C ASP A 44 -3.23 18.18 -0.27
N ASN A 45 -4.45 18.73 -0.22
CA ASN A 45 -4.81 19.98 -0.89
C ASN A 45 -4.00 21.22 -0.43
N LYS A 46 -3.30 21.14 0.72
CA LYS A 46 -2.44 22.21 1.24
C LYS A 46 -0.98 22.06 0.79
N LEU A 47 -0.64 20.97 0.11
CA LEU A 47 0.74 20.65 -0.27
C LEU A 47 1.07 21.15 -1.67
N SER A 48 2.30 21.62 -1.85
CA SER A 48 2.90 21.77 -3.17
C SER A 48 3.64 20.50 -3.55
N HIS A 49 3.01 19.64 -4.36
CA HIS A 49 3.63 18.40 -4.85
C HIS A 49 4.91 18.66 -5.63
N GLU A 50 4.99 19.77 -6.37
CA GLU A 50 6.19 20.15 -7.11
C GLU A 50 7.35 20.52 -6.17
N GLU A 51 7.09 21.28 -5.10
CA GLU A 51 8.12 21.61 -4.11
C GLU A 51 8.61 20.36 -3.40
N LEU A 52 7.71 19.49 -2.95
CA LEU A 52 8.09 18.23 -2.32
C LEU A 52 8.89 17.33 -3.26
N TYR A 53 8.55 17.28 -4.56
CA TYR A 53 9.33 16.57 -5.57
C TYR A 53 10.73 17.15 -5.75
N ARG A 54 10.87 18.48 -5.83
CA ARG A 54 12.19 19.15 -5.93
C ARG A 54 13.06 18.85 -4.70
N VAL A 55 12.47 18.90 -3.51
CA VAL A 55 13.14 18.57 -2.24
C VAL A 55 13.62 17.11 -2.24
N ALA A 56 12.78 16.16 -2.69
CA ALA A 56 13.18 14.76 -2.81
C ALA A 56 14.28 14.54 -3.86
N TYR A 57 14.19 15.25 -5.00
CA TYR A 57 15.20 15.23 -6.05
C TYR A 57 16.57 15.68 -5.52
N ASP A 58 16.63 16.79 -4.79
CA ASP A 58 17.86 17.32 -4.23
C ASP A 58 18.49 16.35 -3.22
N MET A 59 17.68 15.67 -2.39
CA MET A 59 18.19 14.63 -1.49
C MET A 59 18.85 13.48 -2.24
N VAL A 60 18.25 13.00 -3.34
CA VAL A 60 18.80 11.90 -4.14
C VAL A 60 20.06 12.33 -4.89
N LEU A 61 20.07 13.53 -5.48
CA LEU A 61 21.23 14.09 -6.16
C LEU A 61 22.45 14.16 -5.21
N ASN A 62 22.20 14.57 -3.97
CA ASN A 62 23.21 14.68 -2.91
C ASN A 62 23.47 13.35 -2.16
N ARG A 63 23.11 12.21 -2.74
CA ARG A 63 23.41 10.85 -2.22
C ARG A 63 22.73 10.49 -0.89
N PHE A 64 21.64 11.17 -0.53
CA PHE A 64 20.83 10.85 0.65
C PHE A 64 19.62 9.95 0.35
N GLY A 65 19.64 9.23 -0.78
CA GLY A 65 18.56 8.31 -1.18
C GLY A 65 18.25 7.24 -0.14
N ALA A 66 19.26 6.62 0.48
CA ALA A 66 19.04 5.62 1.53
C ALA A 66 18.31 6.20 2.76
N ARG A 67 18.65 7.43 3.16
CA ARG A 67 18.00 8.13 4.29
C ARG A 67 16.54 8.46 3.98
N LEU A 68 16.26 8.88 2.75
CA LEU A 68 14.92 9.15 2.24
C LEU A 68 14.06 7.87 2.21
N TYR A 69 14.60 6.77 1.69
CA TYR A 69 13.92 5.47 1.67
C TYR A 69 13.61 4.95 3.08
N ASN A 70 14.59 4.95 3.97
CA ASN A 70 14.40 4.46 5.34
C ASN A 70 13.40 5.33 6.11
N GLY A 71 13.45 6.64 5.90
CA GLY A 71 12.45 7.56 6.45
C GLY A 71 11.05 7.20 5.99
N LEU A 72 10.84 7.00 4.69
CA LEU A 72 9.55 6.60 4.13
C LEU A 72 9.01 5.33 4.78
N VAL A 73 9.84 4.29 4.89
CA VAL A 73 9.47 3.02 5.54
C VAL A 73 9.00 3.27 6.97
N VAL A 74 9.80 3.98 7.77
CA VAL A 74 9.45 4.28 9.18
C VAL A 74 8.15 5.06 9.31
N THR A 75 7.96 6.10 8.50
CA THR A 75 6.76 6.95 8.57
C THR A 75 5.51 6.19 8.15
N VAL A 76 5.56 5.43 7.05
CA VAL A 76 4.43 4.62 6.58
C VAL A 76 4.09 3.52 7.57
N THR A 77 5.09 2.80 8.09
CA THR A 77 4.88 1.79 9.14
C THR A 77 4.18 2.39 10.35
N ARG A 78 4.58 3.58 10.82
CA ARG A 78 3.91 4.25 11.95
C ARG A 78 2.42 4.51 11.67
N HIS A 79 2.07 5.01 10.49
CA HIS A 79 0.67 5.23 10.11
C HIS A 79 -0.12 3.91 9.98
N LEU A 80 0.53 2.85 9.50
CA LEU A 80 -0.09 1.53 9.43
C LEU A 80 -0.34 0.93 10.82
N GLU A 81 0.50 1.20 11.82
CA GLU A 81 0.25 0.78 13.21
C GLU A 81 -1.01 1.42 13.80
N GLU A 82 -1.26 2.70 13.51
CA GLU A 82 -2.49 3.39 13.89
C GLU A 82 -3.71 2.86 13.11
N THR A 83 -3.53 2.63 11.81
CA THR A 83 -4.55 2.05 10.92
C THR A 83 -4.96 0.65 11.37
N ARG A 84 -3.99 -0.20 11.73
CA ARG A 84 -4.21 -1.54 12.29
C ARG A 84 -5.10 -1.49 13.51
N LYS A 85 -4.79 -0.61 14.47
CA LYS A 85 -5.59 -0.45 15.70
C LYS A 85 -7.03 -0.05 15.38
N SER A 86 -7.23 0.87 14.42
CA SER A 86 -8.56 1.26 13.94
C SER A 86 -9.34 0.03 13.42
N ILE A 87 -8.75 -0.71 12.49
CA ILE A 87 -9.37 -1.90 11.87
C ILE A 87 -9.67 -2.98 12.93
N GLU A 88 -8.72 -3.27 13.82
CA GLU A 88 -8.88 -4.27 14.88
C GLU A 88 -9.97 -3.92 15.89
N SER A 89 -10.23 -2.63 16.10
CA SER A 89 -11.26 -2.11 17.01
C SER A 89 -12.61 -1.85 16.36
N ALA A 90 -12.74 -2.05 15.04
CA ALA A 90 -13.98 -1.79 14.31
C ALA A 90 -15.16 -2.57 14.92
N GLN A 91 -16.16 -1.84 15.43
CA GLN A 91 -17.37 -2.40 16.05
C GLN A 91 -18.48 -2.69 15.02
N GLY A 92 -18.45 -2.02 13.87
CA GLY A 92 -19.36 -2.25 12.75
C GLY A 92 -18.86 -3.31 11.77
N SER A 93 -19.23 -3.17 10.50
CA SER A 93 -18.76 -4.05 9.44
C SER A 93 -17.24 -3.95 9.28
N PHE A 94 -16.54 -5.00 9.74
CA PHE A 94 -15.09 -5.11 9.66
C PHE A 94 -14.57 -4.98 8.23
N LEU A 95 -15.23 -5.64 7.27
CA LEU A 95 -14.83 -5.63 5.87
C LEU A 95 -14.93 -4.24 5.24
N ASP A 96 -15.93 -3.44 5.63
CA ASP A 96 -16.07 -2.06 5.14
C ASP A 96 -14.92 -1.18 5.65
N GLU A 97 -14.59 -1.26 6.95
CA GLU A 97 -13.46 -0.50 7.50
C GLU A 97 -12.13 -0.93 6.88
N LEU A 98 -11.90 -2.24 6.72
CA LEU A 98 -10.71 -2.78 6.08
C LEU A 98 -10.58 -2.29 4.63
N ASN A 99 -11.67 -2.39 3.84
CA ASN A 99 -11.68 -1.98 2.44
C ASN A 99 -11.49 -0.47 2.27
N ARG A 100 -12.11 0.33 3.13
CA ARG A 100 -11.94 1.79 3.14
C ARG A 100 -10.51 2.18 3.43
N LYS A 101 -9.92 1.63 4.50
CA LYS A 101 -8.52 1.89 4.87
C LYS A 101 -7.53 1.40 3.81
N TRP A 102 -7.82 0.29 3.14
CA TRP A 102 -7.04 -0.17 1.99
C TRP A 102 -7.07 0.84 0.85
N THR A 103 -8.27 1.31 0.49
CA THR A 103 -8.48 2.31 -0.56
C THR A 103 -7.68 3.59 -0.25
N ASP A 104 -7.83 4.13 0.96
CA ASP A 104 -7.09 5.31 1.43
C ASP A 104 -5.57 5.09 1.30
N HIS A 105 -5.06 3.96 1.81
CA HIS A 105 -3.63 3.63 1.76
C HIS A 105 -3.09 3.54 0.33
N THR A 106 -3.82 2.89 -0.59
CA THR A 106 -3.39 2.79 -1.99
C THR A 106 -3.34 4.15 -2.68
N GLU A 107 -4.29 5.03 -2.41
CA GLU A 107 -4.29 6.41 -2.92
C GLU A 107 -3.12 7.21 -2.35
N PHE A 108 -2.89 7.13 -1.05
CA PHE A 108 -1.77 7.82 -0.39
C PHE A 108 -0.42 7.34 -0.93
N MET A 109 -0.23 6.03 -1.09
CA MET A 109 1.00 5.48 -1.65
C MET A 109 1.22 5.91 -3.10
N GLN A 110 0.15 6.11 -3.89
CA GLN A 110 0.25 6.67 -5.24
C GLN A 110 0.76 8.12 -5.19
N LYS A 111 0.17 8.97 -4.35
CA LYS A 111 0.62 10.38 -4.19
C LYS A 111 2.07 10.48 -3.70
N ILE A 112 2.43 9.65 -2.72
CA ILE A 112 3.80 9.58 -2.19
C ILE A 112 4.77 9.15 -3.29
N ARG A 113 4.39 8.17 -4.12
CA ARG A 113 5.22 7.75 -5.26
C ARG A 113 5.41 8.86 -6.29
N GLU A 114 4.39 9.68 -6.54
CA GLU A 114 4.50 10.83 -7.45
C GLU A 114 5.49 11.88 -6.91
N ILE A 115 5.45 12.16 -5.60
CA ILE A 115 6.43 13.05 -4.92
C ILE A 115 7.84 12.46 -4.96
N LEU A 116 7.98 11.16 -4.71
CA LEU A 116 9.26 10.49 -4.58
C LEU A 116 9.70 9.81 -5.88
N LEU A 117 9.14 10.19 -7.03
CA LEU A 117 9.32 9.50 -8.31
C LEU A 117 10.79 9.26 -8.67
N ILE A 118 11.68 10.21 -8.35
CA ILE A 118 13.12 10.11 -8.60
C ILE A 118 13.79 8.92 -7.89
N MET A 119 13.24 8.46 -6.77
CA MET A 119 13.74 7.31 -6.02
C MET A 119 13.65 6.01 -6.83
N ASP A 120 12.51 5.77 -7.50
CA ASP A 120 12.29 4.58 -8.34
C ASP A 120 13.29 4.54 -9.52
N TYR A 121 13.73 5.69 -10.02
CA TYR A 121 14.65 5.77 -11.15
C TYR A 121 16.14 5.71 -10.78
N VAL A 122 16.52 6.24 -9.61
CA VAL A 122 17.93 6.45 -9.26
C VAL A 122 18.33 5.63 -8.03
N SER A 123 17.73 5.93 -6.87
CA SER A 123 18.16 5.37 -5.59
C SER A 123 17.84 3.88 -5.46
N ILE A 124 16.66 3.45 -5.91
CA ILE A 124 16.16 2.09 -5.72
C ILE A 124 16.96 1.07 -6.54
N PRO A 125 17.21 1.30 -7.86
CA PRO A 125 18.09 0.43 -8.64
C PRO A 125 19.52 0.40 -8.09
N PHE A 126 20.04 1.54 -7.64
CA PHE A 126 21.41 1.64 -7.12
C PHE A 126 21.60 0.90 -5.79
N HIS A 127 20.59 0.91 -4.91
CA HIS A 127 20.65 0.26 -3.60
C HIS A 127 19.93 -1.10 -3.53
N HIS A 128 19.46 -1.62 -4.67
CA HIS A 128 18.67 -2.86 -4.78
C HIS A 128 17.50 -2.92 -3.78
N LYS A 129 16.77 -1.81 -3.65
CA LYS A 129 15.60 -1.71 -2.76
C LYS A 129 14.31 -2.13 -3.48
N THR A 130 13.25 -2.32 -2.71
CA THR A 130 11.90 -2.53 -3.24
C THR A 130 11.35 -1.21 -3.79
N PRO A 131 10.80 -1.14 -5.02
CA PRO A 131 10.21 0.08 -5.54
C PRO A 131 9.00 0.54 -4.71
N ILE A 132 8.67 1.84 -4.77
CA ILE A 132 7.76 2.46 -3.80
C ILE A 132 6.36 1.83 -3.84
N LYS A 133 5.88 1.46 -5.03
CA LYS A 133 4.58 0.80 -5.18
C LYS A 133 4.56 -0.54 -4.45
N GLU A 134 5.53 -1.40 -4.72
CA GLU A 134 5.64 -2.73 -4.08
C GLU A 134 5.94 -2.60 -2.59
N LEU A 135 6.66 -1.57 -2.15
CA LEU A 135 6.88 -1.27 -0.74
C LEU A 135 5.56 -1.04 -0.01
N GLY A 136 4.66 -0.22 -0.57
CA GLY A 136 3.34 0.04 0.01
C GLY A 136 2.49 -1.23 0.17
N LEU A 137 2.55 -2.14 -0.80
CA LEU A 137 1.89 -3.44 -0.76
C LEU A 137 2.47 -4.33 0.34
N ASN A 138 3.80 -4.46 0.38
CA ASN A 138 4.49 -5.28 1.36
C ASN A 138 4.22 -4.80 2.79
N LEU A 139 4.31 -3.48 3.04
CA LEU A 139 4.03 -2.94 4.36
C LEU A 139 2.58 -3.18 4.79
N TRP A 140 1.60 -3.02 3.89
CA TRP A 140 0.22 -3.34 4.21
C TRP A 140 0.01 -4.82 4.51
N ARG A 141 0.57 -5.71 3.68
CA ARG A 141 0.51 -7.17 3.91
C ARG A 141 1.07 -7.51 5.29
N ASP A 142 2.27 -7.04 5.59
CA ASP A 142 3.03 -7.47 6.75
C ASP A 142 2.50 -6.84 8.05
N HIS A 143 2.01 -5.60 8.03
CA HIS A 143 1.51 -4.92 9.23
C HIS A 143 0.00 -5.06 9.43
N ILE A 144 -0.81 -5.20 8.37
CA ILE A 144 -2.28 -5.27 8.47
C ILE A 144 -2.77 -6.70 8.31
N ILE A 145 -2.57 -7.30 7.12
CA ILE A 145 -3.20 -8.62 6.81
C ILE A 145 -2.60 -9.75 7.65
N HIS A 146 -1.29 -9.73 7.90
CA HIS A 146 -0.62 -10.71 8.76
C HIS A 146 -0.81 -10.46 10.27
N SER A 147 -1.59 -9.44 10.68
CA SER A 147 -2.04 -9.38 12.08
C SER A 147 -2.98 -10.55 12.35
N ALA A 148 -2.64 -11.40 13.32
CA ALA A 148 -3.45 -12.57 13.69
C ALA A 148 -4.92 -12.21 13.95
N LYS A 149 -5.17 -11.07 14.63
CA LYS A 149 -6.53 -10.61 14.93
C LYS A 149 -7.30 -10.21 13.67
N ILE A 150 -6.65 -9.53 12.73
CA ILE A 150 -7.25 -9.13 11.46
C ILE A 150 -7.50 -10.36 10.58
N GLN A 151 -6.55 -11.30 10.52
CA GLN A 151 -6.68 -12.54 9.75
C GLN A 151 -7.87 -13.38 10.21
N THR A 152 -8.03 -13.59 11.53
CA THR A 152 -9.19 -14.30 12.08
C THR A 152 -10.50 -13.61 11.70
N ARG A 153 -10.62 -12.29 11.94
CA ARG A 153 -11.82 -11.54 11.61
C ARG A 153 -12.13 -11.54 10.11
N LEU A 154 -11.10 -11.49 9.26
CA LEU A 154 -11.23 -11.53 7.81
C LEU A 154 -11.82 -12.86 7.36
N VAL A 155 -11.27 -13.98 7.82
CA VAL A 155 -11.80 -15.31 7.51
C VAL A 155 -13.23 -15.43 8.00
N ASP A 156 -13.51 -15.15 9.27
CA ASP A 156 -14.84 -15.26 9.86
C ASP A 156 -15.87 -14.42 9.10
N SER A 157 -15.53 -13.18 8.76
CA SER A 157 -16.43 -12.27 8.03
C SER A 157 -16.71 -12.75 6.60
N LEU A 158 -15.71 -13.30 5.90
CA LEU A 158 -15.89 -13.84 4.55
C LEU A 158 -16.74 -15.11 4.58
N LEU A 159 -16.54 -15.99 5.57
CA LEU A 159 -17.39 -17.16 5.79
C LEU A 159 -18.84 -16.78 6.07
N GLU A 160 -19.06 -15.76 6.91
CA GLU A 160 -20.39 -15.24 7.20
C GLU A 160 -21.08 -14.71 5.92
N LYS A 161 -20.35 -14.00 5.04
CA LYS A 161 -20.89 -13.51 3.77
C LYS A 161 -21.33 -14.66 2.86
N ILE A 162 -20.54 -15.72 2.75
CA ILE A 162 -20.90 -16.90 1.95
C ILE A 162 -22.12 -17.61 2.55
N HIS A 163 -22.17 -17.74 3.88
CA HIS A 163 -23.31 -18.36 4.54
C HIS A 163 -24.62 -17.61 4.26
N LYS A 164 -24.61 -16.28 4.42
CA LYS A 164 -25.76 -15.41 4.12
C LYS A 164 -26.20 -15.52 2.67
N GLU A 165 -25.27 -15.48 1.73
CA GLU A 165 -25.56 -15.66 0.30
C GLU A 165 -26.26 -17.00 0.02
N ARG A 166 -25.79 -18.09 0.64
CA ARG A 166 -26.40 -19.43 0.50
C ARG A 166 -27.78 -19.54 1.13
N MET A 167 -28.05 -18.76 2.16
CA MET A 167 -29.38 -18.64 2.76
C MET A 167 -30.32 -17.77 1.92
N GLY A 168 -29.86 -17.23 0.78
CA GLY A 168 -30.63 -16.36 -0.10
C GLY A 168 -30.73 -14.92 0.41
N GLU A 169 -29.89 -14.53 1.38
CA GLU A 169 -29.83 -13.15 1.85
C GLU A 169 -29.11 -12.25 0.84
N VAL A 170 -29.53 -10.99 0.75
CA VAL A 170 -28.86 -9.99 -0.09
C VAL A 170 -27.53 -9.61 0.56
N ILE A 171 -26.43 -9.89 -0.13
CA ILE A 171 -25.08 -9.50 0.29
C ILE A 171 -24.51 -8.39 -0.58
N ASN A 172 -23.56 -7.62 -0.03
CA ASN A 172 -22.77 -6.67 -0.81
C ASN A 172 -21.64 -7.41 -1.55
N HIS A 173 -21.91 -7.80 -2.81
CA HIS A 173 -20.94 -8.47 -3.66
C HIS A 173 -19.76 -7.56 -4.05
N GLU A 174 -19.99 -6.24 -4.17
CA GLU A 174 -18.93 -5.30 -4.51
C GLU A 174 -17.86 -5.23 -3.41
N LEU A 175 -18.28 -5.13 -2.15
CA LEU A 175 -17.37 -5.15 -1.01
C LEU A 175 -16.52 -6.41 -1.00
N THR A 176 -17.16 -7.57 -1.19
CA THR A 176 -16.47 -8.86 -1.17
C THR A 176 -15.44 -8.95 -2.30
N ARG A 177 -15.83 -8.53 -3.51
CA ARG A 177 -14.93 -8.48 -4.68
C ARG A 177 -13.75 -7.54 -4.45
N ASN A 178 -13.97 -6.37 -3.86
CA ASN A 178 -12.90 -5.42 -3.54
C ASN A 178 -11.90 -6.01 -2.54
N VAL A 179 -12.38 -6.72 -1.51
CA VAL A 179 -11.52 -7.43 -0.57
C VAL A 179 -10.74 -8.55 -1.27
N MET A 180 -11.37 -9.35 -2.15
CA MET A 180 -10.65 -10.38 -2.91
C MET A 180 -9.58 -9.79 -3.83
N LYS A 181 -9.88 -8.66 -4.46
CA LYS A 181 -8.93 -7.92 -5.30
C LYS A 181 -7.73 -7.46 -4.47
N MET A 182 -7.96 -6.87 -3.30
CA MET A 182 -6.89 -6.51 -2.36
C MET A 182 -6.00 -7.73 -2.04
N LEU A 183 -6.59 -8.86 -1.64
CA LEU A 183 -5.81 -10.07 -1.29
C LEU A 183 -5.00 -10.61 -2.48
N THR A 184 -5.53 -10.46 -3.70
CA THR A 184 -4.83 -10.83 -4.94
C THR A 184 -3.65 -9.91 -5.20
N GLU A 185 -3.85 -8.59 -5.10
CA GLU A 185 -2.79 -7.58 -5.27
C GLU A 185 -1.66 -7.72 -4.24
N LEU A 186 -1.99 -8.17 -3.03
CA LEU A 186 -1.02 -8.45 -1.96
C LEU A 186 -0.33 -9.82 -2.11
N GLY A 187 -0.79 -10.67 -3.02
CA GLY A 187 -0.25 -12.02 -3.23
C GLY A 187 -0.61 -13.05 -2.15
N VAL A 188 -1.63 -12.78 -1.33
CA VAL A 188 -2.05 -13.62 -0.18
C VAL A 188 -3.40 -14.29 -0.37
N TYR A 189 -4.04 -14.10 -1.53
CA TYR A 189 -5.35 -14.70 -1.83
C TYR A 189 -5.34 -16.23 -1.65
N GLN A 190 -4.32 -16.92 -2.13
CA GLN A 190 -4.24 -18.39 -2.02
C GLN A 190 -4.08 -18.85 -0.57
N GLU A 191 -3.29 -18.13 0.23
CA GLU A 191 -3.13 -18.43 1.66
C GLU A 191 -4.47 -18.32 2.40
N VAL A 192 -5.22 -17.23 2.17
CA VAL A 192 -6.54 -17.03 2.79
C VAL A 192 -7.54 -18.08 2.32
N LEU A 193 -7.54 -18.41 1.03
CA LEU A 193 -8.40 -19.44 0.48
C LEU A 193 -8.12 -20.80 1.13
N GLU A 194 -6.85 -21.19 1.30
CA GLU A 194 -6.48 -22.43 1.98
C GLU A 194 -6.98 -22.47 3.42
N ILE A 195 -6.89 -21.36 4.16
CA ILE A 195 -7.39 -21.27 5.54
C ILE A 195 -8.91 -21.48 5.57
N ILE A 196 -9.62 -20.84 4.65
CA ILE A 196 -11.07 -20.99 4.50
C ILE A 196 -11.43 -22.44 4.17
N THR A 197 -10.77 -23.06 3.19
CA THR A 197 -11.04 -24.45 2.81
C THR A 197 -10.78 -25.43 3.96
N ARG A 198 -9.68 -25.24 4.72
CA ARG A 198 -9.36 -26.05 5.90
C ARG A 198 -10.39 -25.90 7.03
N SER A 199 -11.09 -24.77 7.11
CA SER A 199 -12.14 -24.56 8.12
C SER A 199 -13.36 -25.48 7.89
N PHE A 200 -13.53 -26.04 6.69
CA PHE A 200 -14.58 -27.00 6.33
C PHE A 200 -13.99 -28.40 6.19
N ASN A 201 -13.67 -29.00 7.32
CA ASN A 201 -12.73 -30.12 7.41
C ASN A 201 -13.26 -31.51 7.02
N ASN A 202 -14.46 -31.70 6.46
CA ASN A 202 -14.98 -33.06 6.17
C ASN A 202 -16.01 -33.20 5.02
N ASP A 203 -16.23 -32.17 4.19
CA ASP A 203 -17.22 -32.28 3.10
C ASP A 203 -16.66 -31.77 1.77
N ILE A 204 -16.12 -32.70 0.98
CA ILE A 204 -15.46 -32.43 -0.31
C ILE A 204 -16.45 -31.74 -1.28
N ALA A 205 -17.73 -32.12 -1.25
CA ALA A 205 -18.76 -31.48 -2.07
C ALA A 205 -18.97 -30.02 -1.63
N PHE A 206 -18.89 -29.75 -0.33
CA PHE A 206 -19.00 -28.39 0.21
C PHE A 206 -17.77 -27.54 -0.09
N GLN A 207 -16.58 -28.13 -0.15
CA GLN A 207 -15.34 -27.46 -0.55
C GLN A 207 -15.39 -26.99 -2.01
N ASP A 208 -15.85 -27.83 -2.95
CA ASP A 208 -15.98 -27.43 -4.35
C ASP A 208 -17.02 -26.31 -4.54
N VAL A 209 -18.15 -26.40 -3.83
CA VAL A 209 -19.17 -25.33 -3.85
C VAL A 209 -18.64 -24.06 -3.20
N LEU A 210 -17.84 -24.14 -2.13
CA LEU A 210 -17.19 -22.98 -1.50
C LEU A 210 -16.19 -22.32 -2.42
N VAL A 211 -15.31 -23.09 -3.04
CA VAL A 211 -14.33 -22.56 -4.00
C VAL A 211 -15.05 -21.91 -5.17
N ASN A 212 -16.17 -22.48 -5.63
CA ASN A 212 -16.97 -21.87 -6.69
C ASN A 212 -17.71 -20.59 -6.23
N SER A 213 -18.28 -20.55 -5.02
CA SER A 213 -18.84 -19.33 -4.43
C SER A 213 -17.77 -18.26 -4.24
N PHE A 214 -16.58 -18.64 -3.78
CA PHE A 214 -15.47 -17.72 -3.58
C PHE A 214 -14.94 -17.16 -4.89
N LYS A 215 -14.88 -18.00 -5.94
CA LYS A 215 -14.53 -17.59 -7.31
C LYS A 215 -15.61 -16.69 -7.90
N SER A 216 -16.90 -16.98 -7.69
CA SER A 216 -17.99 -16.12 -8.19
C SER A 216 -18.04 -14.76 -7.49
N LEU A 217 -17.60 -14.69 -6.23
CA LEU A 217 -17.45 -13.44 -5.50
C LEU A 217 -16.20 -12.64 -5.90
N ALA A 218 -15.22 -13.28 -6.53
CA ALA A 218 -13.98 -12.65 -7.00
C ALA A 218 -14.04 -12.15 -8.46
N LEU A 219 -14.98 -12.66 -9.27
CA LEU A 219 -15.29 -12.20 -10.64
C LEU A 219 -16.29 -11.03 -10.61
#